data_AF-A0A512JBQ2-F1
#
_entry.id   AF-A0A512JBQ2-F1
#
_cell.length_a   1.000
_cell.length_b   1.000
_cell.length_c   1.000
_cell.angle_alpha   90.00
_cell.angle_beta   90.00
_cell.angle_gamma   90.00
#
_symmetry.space_group_name_H-M   'P 1'
#
loop_
_entity.id
_entity.type
_entity.pdbx_description
1 polymer ?
#
loop_
_entity_poly.entity_id
_entity_poly.type
_entity_poly.pdbx_seq_one_letter_code
_entity_poly.pdbx_strand_id
1 'polypeptide(L)'
;MTDALPWREITTDDYHHDRAFPDLDPVRAWIASEARVKELLQEQHDGRCRLRLVMREAVDLRRHPMANPRWVYDYNIGQGIVTMAEEIVIEFRNGRREVVPVHREPKGQVQGAGWSGGRR
;
A
#
# COMPACT_ATOMS: atom_id res chain seq x y z
N MET A 1 10.79 1.14 30.19
CA MET A 1 11.12 0.83 28.79
C MET A 1 9.80 0.58 28.08
N THR A 2 9.37 1.50 27.22
CA THR A 2 8.22 1.26 26.34
C THR A 2 8.75 0.44 25.17
N ASP A 3 8.60 -0.89 25.22
CA ASP A 3 8.89 -1.73 24.06
C ASP A 3 8.00 -1.26 22.90
N ALA A 4 8.63 -0.97 21.76
CA ALA A 4 7.89 -0.61 20.56
C ALA A 4 7.01 -1.80 20.14
N LEU A 5 5.75 -1.52 19.79
CA LEU A 5 4.82 -2.53 19.29
C LEU A 5 5.42 -3.31 18.11
N PRO A 6 5.12 -4.62 17.99
CA PRO A 6 5.70 -5.46 16.94
C PRO A 6 5.24 -4.99 15.55
N TRP A 7 6.15 -5.05 14.58
CA TRP A 7 5.82 -4.85 13.18
C TRP A 7 5.06 -6.05 12.62
N ARG A 8 3.99 -5.78 11.88
CA ARG A 8 3.29 -6.76 11.04
C ARG A 8 3.40 -6.30 9.59
N GLU A 9 4.13 -7.06 8.79
CA GLU A 9 4.18 -6.84 7.35
C GLU A 9 2.92 -7.40 6.70
N ILE A 10 2.29 -6.60 5.83
CA ILE A 10 1.17 -7.01 5.01
C ILE A 10 1.48 -6.72 3.54
N THR A 11 0.96 -7.56 2.67
CA THR A 11 1.04 -7.46 1.22
C THR A 11 -0.37 -7.45 0.64
N THR A 12 -0.47 -7.21 -0.66
CA THR A 12 -1.71 -7.38 -1.41
C THR A 12 -2.30 -8.79 -1.31
N ASP A 13 -1.51 -9.82 -1.02
CA ASP A 13 -2.02 -11.20 -0.89
C ASP A 13 -2.85 -11.38 0.39
N ASP A 14 -2.68 -10.50 1.39
CA ASP A 14 -3.38 -10.56 2.68
C ASP A 14 -4.80 -9.98 2.63
N TYR A 15 -5.13 -9.18 1.62
CA TYR A 15 -6.38 -8.43 1.60
C TYR A 15 -6.94 -8.10 0.21
N HIS A 16 -6.18 -8.18 -0.88
CA HIS A 16 -6.67 -7.75 -2.19
C HIS A 16 -7.79 -8.68 -2.68
N HIS A 17 -8.91 -8.10 -3.16
CA HIS A 17 -10.11 -8.84 -3.57
C HIS A 17 -9.81 -10.05 -4.48
N ASP A 18 -9.05 -9.86 -5.56
CA ASP A 18 -8.72 -10.95 -6.49
C ASP A 18 -7.76 -12.03 -5.94
N ARG A 19 -7.03 -11.75 -4.86
CA ARG A 19 -5.93 -12.61 -4.39
C ARG A 19 -6.26 -13.31 -3.09
N ALA A 20 -6.77 -12.56 -2.13
CA ALA A 20 -7.17 -13.07 -0.82
C ALA A 20 -8.54 -13.76 -0.87
N PHE A 21 -9.38 -13.43 -1.85
CA PHE A 21 -10.76 -13.92 -1.95
C PHE A 21 -11.10 -14.46 -3.36
N PRO A 22 -10.30 -15.36 -3.93
CA PRO A 22 -10.46 -15.80 -5.33
C PRO A 22 -11.76 -16.58 -5.59
N ASP A 23 -12.33 -17.19 -4.54
CA ASP A 23 -13.54 -18.03 -4.65
C ASP A 23 -14.85 -17.23 -4.53
N LEU A 24 -14.77 -15.92 -4.26
CA LEU A 24 -15.93 -15.05 -4.16
C LEU A 24 -16.26 -14.39 -5.50
N ASP A 25 -17.53 -14.09 -5.73
CA ASP A 25 -17.89 -13.19 -6.82
C ASP A 25 -17.28 -11.78 -6.61
N PRO A 26 -17.08 -10.99 -7.67
CA PRO A 26 -16.35 -9.73 -7.57
C PRO A 26 -16.89 -8.75 -6.53
N VAL A 27 -18.22 -8.69 -6.34
CA VAL A 27 -18.83 -7.77 -5.37
C VAL A 27 -18.55 -8.25 -3.96
N ARG A 28 -18.71 -9.54 -3.69
CA ARG A 28 -18.39 -10.12 -2.37
C ARG A 28 -16.89 -10.07 -2.07
N ALA A 29 -16.03 -10.32 -3.05
CA ALA A 29 -14.59 -10.20 -2.92
C ALA A 29 -14.16 -8.77 -2.56
N TRP A 30 -14.80 -7.77 -3.18
CA TRP A 30 -14.56 -6.36 -2.83
C TRP A 30 -14.96 -6.04 -1.39
N ILE A 31 -16.15 -6.47 -0.96
CA ILE A 31 -16.64 -6.26 0.42
C ILE A 31 -15.71 -6.95 1.44
N ALA A 32 -15.31 -8.18 1.17
CA ALA A 32 -14.40 -8.95 2.03
C ALA A 32 -13.02 -8.27 2.12
N SER A 33 -12.51 -7.76 1.00
CA SER A 33 -11.28 -6.97 0.95
C SER A 33 -11.35 -5.71 1.82
N GLU A 34 -12.45 -4.97 1.74
CA GLU A 34 -12.67 -3.78 2.57
C GLU A 34 -12.74 -4.12 4.06
N ALA A 35 -13.50 -5.16 4.42
CA ALA A 35 -13.60 -5.64 5.80
C ALA A 35 -12.21 -6.04 6.35
N ARG A 36 -11.44 -6.77 5.55
CA ARG A 36 -10.10 -7.23 5.95
C ARG A 36 -9.14 -6.06 6.20
N VAL A 37 -9.15 -5.05 5.34
CA VAL A 37 -8.30 -3.86 5.55
C VAL A 37 -8.73 -3.09 6.81
N LYS A 38 -10.03 -2.97 7.08
CA LYS A 38 -10.52 -2.34 8.32
C LYS A 38 -10.06 -3.10 9.56
N GLU A 39 -10.13 -4.43 9.56
CA GLU A 39 -9.63 -5.25 10.68
C GLU A 39 -8.13 -5.02 10.93
N LEU A 40 -7.32 -5.05 9.88
CA LEU A 40 -5.87 -4.81 9.98
C LEU A 40 -5.60 -3.43 10.61
N LEU A 41 -6.23 -2.38 10.07
CA LEU A 41 -6.06 -1.02 10.58
C LEU A 41 -6.59 -0.87 12.01
N GLN A 42 -7.64 -1.60 12.37
CA GLN A 42 -8.16 -1.62 13.74
C GLN A 42 -7.16 -2.25 14.71
N GLU A 43 -6.47 -3.33 14.34
CA GLU A 43 -5.42 -3.91 15.19
C GLU A 43 -4.28 -2.91 15.46
N GLN A 44 -3.92 -2.09 14.47
CA GLN A 44 -2.96 -1.01 14.64
C GLN A 44 -3.50 0.06 15.60
N HIS A 45 -4.76 0.47 15.41
CA HIS A 45 -5.42 1.48 16.26
C HIS A 45 -5.56 1.02 17.72
N ASP A 46 -5.86 -0.26 17.94
CA ASP A 46 -5.93 -0.90 19.25
C ASP A 46 -4.55 -1.06 19.91
N GLY A 47 -3.47 -0.68 19.23
CA GLY A 47 -2.10 -0.80 19.73
C GLY A 47 -1.62 -2.25 19.82
N ARG A 48 -2.13 -3.18 18.99
CA ARG A 48 -1.66 -4.58 18.97
C ARG A 48 -0.41 -4.76 18.13
N CYS A 49 -0.27 -3.98 17.06
CA CYS A 49 0.87 -4.01 16.16
C CYS A 49 1.06 -2.68 15.44
N ARG A 50 2.16 -2.58 14.69
CA ARG A 50 2.43 -1.51 13.72
C ARG A 50 2.37 -2.13 12.33
N LEU A 51 1.53 -1.63 11.44
CA LEU A 51 1.44 -2.20 10.10
C LEU A 51 2.49 -1.61 9.18
N ARG A 52 3.15 -2.49 8.44
CA ARG A 52 3.99 -2.14 7.28
C ARG A 52 3.35 -2.71 6.03
N LEU A 53 2.84 -1.85 5.16
CA LEU A 53 2.38 -2.25 3.83
C LEU A 53 3.59 -2.41 2.90
N VAL A 54 3.80 -3.62 2.38
CA VAL A 54 4.86 -3.92 1.41
C VAL A 54 4.26 -4.07 0.02
N MET A 55 4.64 -3.16 -0.88
CA MET A 55 4.26 -3.18 -2.30
C MET A 55 5.43 -3.74 -3.12
N ARG A 56 5.20 -4.88 -3.79
CA ARG A 56 6.27 -5.59 -4.51
C ARG A 56 6.25 -5.20 -5.98
N GLU A 57 7.30 -4.57 -6.50
CA GLU A 57 7.39 -4.14 -7.90
C GLU A 57 7.16 -5.29 -8.88
N ALA A 58 7.64 -6.49 -8.55
CA ALA A 58 7.49 -7.66 -9.41
C ALA A 58 6.05 -8.20 -9.50
N VAL A 59 5.22 -7.93 -8.49
CA VAL A 59 3.92 -8.59 -8.29
C VAL A 59 2.77 -7.59 -8.37
N ASP A 60 2.95 -6.42 -7.78
CA ASP A 60 1.90 -5.46 -7.46
C ASP A 60 1.91 -4.26 -8.41
N LEU A 61 3.02 -4.00 -9.12
CA LEU A 61 3.06 -2.89 -10.09
C LEU A 61 2.12 -3.16 -11.27
N ARG A 62 1.25 -2.19 -11.58
CA ARG A 62 0.31 -2.31 -12.71
C ARG A 62 1.07 -2.36 -14.04
N ARG A 63 0.58 -3.19 -14.95
CA ARG A 63 1.18 -3.35 -16.28
C ARG A 63 0.62 -2.30 -17.25
N HIS A 64 1.25 -1.12 -17.31
CA HIS A 64 0.98 -0.12 -18.35
C HIS A 64 2.26 0.67 -18.70
N PRO A 65 2.33 1.30 -19.89
CA PRO A 65 3.57 1.95 -20.37
C PRO A 65 4.11 3.10 -19.51
N MET A 66 3.26 3.67 -18.65
CA MET A 66 3.59 4.82 -17.81
C MET A 66 3.73 4.44 -16.32
N ALA A 67 3.74 3.15 -15.98
CA ALA A 67 3.84 2.72 -14.59
C ALA A 67 5.18 3.13 -14.00
N ASN A 68 5.14 3.89 -12.90
CA ASN A 68 6.30 4.35 -12.16
C ASN A 68 6.49 3.49 -10.90
N PRO A 69 7.56 2.67 -10.83
CA PRO A 69 7.87 1.84 -9.66
C PRO A 69 8.03 2.60 -8.34
N ARG A 70 8.21 3.93 -8.38
CA ARG A 70 8.32 4.79 -7.17
C ARG A 70 7.00 5.46 -6.80
N TRP A 71 5.92 5.23 -7.54
CA TRP A 71 4.62 5.85 -7.29
C TRP A 71 3.63 4.84 -6.72
N VAL A 72 3.21 5.03 -5.46
CA VAL A 72 2.31 4.12 -4.73
C VAL A 72 1.04 3.79 -5.52
N TYR A 73 0.44 4.78 -6.20
CA TYR A 73 -0.83 4.59 -6.88
C TYR A 73 -0.72 3.87 -8.24
N ASP A 74 0.52 3.63 -8.72
CA ASP A 74 0.75 2.74 -9.87
C ASP A 74 0.80 1.25 -9.45
N TYR A 75 0.72 0.97 -8.16
CA TYR A 75 0.56 -0.39 -7.64
C TYR A 75 -0.92 -0.76 -7.54
N ASN A 76 -1.21 -2.04 -7.72
CA ASN A 76 -2.52 -2.62 -7.50
C ASN A 76 -2.76 -2.88 -6.01
N ILE A 77 -2.91 -1.79 -5.26
CA ILE A 77 -3.04 -1.81 -3.80
C ILE A 77 -4.43 -2.18 -3.30
N GLY A 78 -5.41 -2.44 -4.18
CA GLY A 78 -6.79 -2.71 -3.78
C GLY A 78 -7.44 -1.52 -3.05
N GLN A 79 -7.87 -1.74 -1.81
CA GLN A 79 -8.59 -0.75 -0.99
C GLN A 79 -7.68 0.41 -0.58
N GLY A 80 -7.95 1.63 -1.07
CA GLY A 80 -7.08 2.79 -0.85
C GLY A 80 -6.83 3.16 0.62
N ILE A 81 -7.76 2.84 1.53
CA ILE A 81 -7.61 3.08 2.98
C ILE A 81 -6.42 2.32 3.60
N VAL A 82 -5.92 1.26 2.97
CA VAL A 82 -4.73 0.51 3.43
C VAL A 82 -3.48 1.39 3.54
N THR A 83 -3.45 2.53 2.83
CA THR A 83 -2.37 3.53 2.91
C THR A 83 -2.28 4.23 4.29
N MET A 84 -3.24 4.00 5.18
CA MET A 84 -3.20 4.41 6.59
C MET A 84 -2.31 3.51 7.47
N ALA A 85 -1.73 2.44 6.90
CA ALA A 85 -0.67 1.66 7.56
C ALA A 85 0.45 2.60 8.04
N GLU A 86 1.05 2.25 9.18
CA GLU A 86 2.06 3.10 9.82
C GLU A 86 3.28 3.35 8.93
N GLU A 87 3.67 2.36 8.11
CA GLU A 87 4.75 2.47 7.14
C GLU A 87 4.33 1.85 5.79
N ILE A 88 4.77 2.47 4.69
CA ILE A 88 4.65 1.89 3.34
C ILE A 88 6.05 1.67 2.80
N VAL A 89 6.30 0.46 2.28
CA VAL A 89 7.58 0.04 1.71
C VAL A 89 7.36 -0.43 0.28
N ILE A 90 8.21 0.00 -0.63
CA ILE A 90 8.33 -0.56 -1.97
C ILE A 90 9.49 -1.56 -1.97
N GLU A 91 9.19 -2.82 -2.31
CA GLU A 91 10.19 -3.83 -2.62
C GLU A 91 10.43 -3.87 -4.14
N PHE A 92 11.58 -3.38 -4.58
CA PHE A 92 11.97 -3.37 -5.99
C PHE A 92 12.35 -4.78 -6.47
N ARG A 93 12.31 -5.01 -7.78
CA ARG A 93 12.67 -6.29 -8.41
C ARG A 93 14.07 -6.80 -8.06
N ASN A 94 14.99 -5.90 -7.71
CA ASN A 94 16.34 -6.24 -7.28
C ASN A 94 16.44 -6.59 -5.78
N GLY A 95 15.31 -6.74 -5.08
CA GLY A 95 15.23 -7.05 -3.65
C GLY A 95 15.47 -5.85 -2.72
N ARG A 96 15.80 -4.68 -3.27
CA ARG A 96 15.95 -3.45 -2.48
C ARG A 96 14.60 -3.01 -1.93
N ARG A 97 14.56 -2.58 -0.67
CA ARG A 97 13.37 -2.02 -0.03
C ARG A 97 13.57 -0.52 0.23
N GLU A 98 12.59 0.31 -0.13
CA GLU A 98 12.56 1.74 0.20
C GLU A 98 11.27 2.09 0.95
N VAL A 99 11.39 2.80 2.06
CA VAL A 99 10.25 3.38 2.77
C VAL A 99 9.75 4.59 1.98
N VAL A 100 8.44 4.65 1.74
CA VAL A 100 7.79 5.75 1.02
C VAL A 100 7.24 6.75 2.04
N PRO A 101 7.56 8.05 1.93
CA PRO A 101 6.94 9.06 2.78
C PRO A 101 5.44 9.14 2.48
N VAL A 102 4.62 8.83 3.49
CA VAL A 102 3.18 9.03 3.43
C VAL A 102 2.88 10.39 4.05
N HIS A 103 2.61 11.38 3.22
CA HIS A 103 2.20 12.70 3.72
C HIS A 103 0.76 12.60 4.25
N ARG A 104 0.62 12.54 5.58
CA ARG A 104 -0.67 12.44 6.28
C ARG A 104 -1.32 13.79 6.58
N GLU A 105 -0.63 14.90 6.29
CA GLU A 105 -1.12 16.27 6.44
C GLU A 105 -1.06 17.03 5.10
N PRO A 106 -1.99 17.96 4.81
CA PRO A 106 -1.98 18.78 3.60
C PRO A 106 -0.98 19.95 3.67
N LYS A 107 0.21 19.75 4.27
CA LYS A 107 1.26 20.79 4.35
C LYS A 107 2.60 20.28 3.86
N GLY A 108 3.05 20.90 2.77
CA GLY A 108 4.40 20.78 2.25
C GLY A 108 4.36 20.65 0.74
N GLN A 109 4.63 21.76 0.05
CA GLN A 109 4.90 21.76 -1.39
C GLN A 109 5.74 20.55 -1.78
N VAL A 110 5.28 19.84 -2.81
CA VAL A 110 6.07 18.79 -3.45
C VAL A 110 7.37 19.43 -3.93
N GLN A 111 8.47 19.17 -3.25
CA GLN A 111 9.80 19.39 -3.81
C GLN A 111 9.98 18.31 -4.88
N GLY A 112 9.46 18.60 -6.09
CA GLY A 112 9.45 17.68 -7.22
C GLY A 112 8.16 17.58 -8.03
N ALA A 113 7.12 18.40 -7.80
CA ALA A 113 5.95 18.44 -8.72
C ALA A 113 6.24 19.28 -9.98
N GLY A 114 7.30 18.91 -10.71
CA GLY A 114 7.23 18.83 -12.17
C GLY A 114 7.07 17.33 -12.45
N TRP A 115 6.26 16.85 -13.36
CA TRP A 115 6.38 17.09 -14.78
C TRP A 115 5.06 16.68 -15.44
N SER A 116 4.27 17.66 -15.86
CA SER A 116 3.38 17.49 -16.99
C SER A 116 4.24 17.62 -18.26
N GLY A 117 4.04 16.72 -19.21
CA GLY A 117 4.66 16.80 -20.51
C GLY A 117 4.28 18.12 -21.20
N GLY A 118 5.26 19.01 -21.34
CA GLY A 118 5.24 20.08 -22.33
C GLY A 118 6.08 19.64 -23.53
N ARG A 119 5.44 19.31 -24.65
CA ARG A 119 6.11 19.31 -25.95
C ARG A 119 6.21 20.76 -26.43
N ARG A 120 7.44 21.14 -26.78
CA ARG A 120 7.89 22.32 -27.54
C ARG A 120 7.70 23.69 -26.90
#